data_AF-G5LQN6-F1
#
_entry.id   AF-G5LQN6-F1
#
_cell.length_a   1.000
_cell.length_b   1.000
_cell.length_c   1.000
_cell.angle_alpha   90.00
_cell.angle_beta   90.00
_cell.angle_gamma   90.00
#
_symmetry.space_group_name_H-M   'P 1'
#
loop_
_entity.id
_entity.type
_entity.pdbx_description
1 polymer ?
#
loop_
_entity_poly.entity_id
_entity_poly.type
_entity_poly.pdbx_seq_one_letter_code
_entity_poly.pdbx_strand_id
1 'polypeptide(L)'
;MSDEIVLPDGEAFYLHPGELALAVTFESVTLPPDLVGWLDGRSSLARLGLMVHVTAHRIDPGWSGCIVLEFYNSGKLPLALRPGMLIGALSFEPLSGPARV
;
A
#
# COMPACT_ATOMS: atom_id res chain seq x y z
N MET A 1 -19.70 -5.95 -4.96
CA MET A 1 -18.33 -6.16 -4.47
C MET A 1 -17.73 -7.19 -5.41
N SER A 2 -16.65 -6.88 -6.12
CA SER A 2 -15.97 -7.86 -6.98
C SER A 2 -15.30 -8.93 -6.13
N ASP A 3 -15.12 -10.11 -6.69
CA ASP A 3 -14.41 -11.21 -6.02
C ASP A 3 -12.92 -10.87 -5.85
N GLU A 4 -12.30 -11.45 -4.83
CA GLU A 4 -10.86 -11.35 -4.60
C GLU A 4 -10.09 -12.05 -5.73
N ILE A 5 -9.04 -11.41 -6.22
CA ILE A 5 -8.15 -11.97 -7.23
C ILE A 5 -6.88 -12.47 -6.54
N VAL A 6 -6.71 -13.79 -6.50
CA VAL A 6 -5.48 -14.44 -6.03
C VAL A 6 -4.63 -14.82 -7.24
N LEU A 7 -3.43 -14.24 -7.35
CA LEU A 7 -2.53 -14.52 -8.46
C LEU A 7 -1.74 -15.81 -8.20
N PRO A 8 -1.66 -16.72 -9.18
CA PRO A 8 -0.71 -17.83 -9.16
C PRO A 8 0.75 -17.34 -9.16
N ASP A 9 1.67 -18.22 -8.76
CA ASP A 9 3.10 -17.90 -8.78
C ASP A 9 3.57 -17.54 -10.19
N GLY A 10 4.38 -16.49 -10.29
CA GLY A 10 4.90 -15.97 -11.56
C GLY A 10 3.92 -15.12 -12.38
N GLU A 11 2.64 -15.05 -12.02
CA GLU A 11 1.65 -14.20 -12.70
C GLU A 11 1.74 -12.73 -12.28
N ALA A 12 1.15 -11.86 -13.11
CA ALA A 12 1.13 -10.42 -12.90
C ALA A 12 -0.29 -9.87 -12.99
N PHE A 13 -0.58 -8.90 -12.13
CA PHE A 13 -1.75 -8.04 -12.26
C PHE A 13 -1.41 -6.85 -13.16
N TYR A 14 -2.20 -6.65 -14.22
CA TYR A 14 -2.00 -5.55 -15.16
C TYR A 14 -2.88 -4.36 -14.77
N LEU A 15 -2.28 -3.34 -14.18
CA LEU A 15 -2.98 -2.10 -13.83
C LEU A 15 -2.93 -1.12 -15.01
N HIS A 16 -4.04 -0.97 -15.71
CA HIS A 16 -4.17 -0.07 -16.85
C HIS A 16 -4.24 1.41 -16.42
N PRO A 17 -3.81 2.36 -17.27
CA PRO A 17 -3.95 3.80 -17.00
C PRO A 17 -5.40 4.19 -16.69
N GLY A 18 -5.60 4.98 -15.64
CA GLY A 18 -6.91 5.46 -15.20
C GLY A 18 -7.70 4.49 -14.32
N GLU A 19 -7.21 3.26 -14.12
CA GLU A 19 -7.88 2.26 -13.29
C GLU A 19 -7.45 2.33 -11.82
N LEU A 20 -8.40 2.05 -10.94
CA LEU A 20 -8.21 1.88 -9.50
C LEU A 20 -8.32 0.39 -9.15
N ALA A 21 -7.38 -0.14 -8.37
CA ALA A 21 -7.45 -1.49 -7.83
C ALA A 21 -7.01 -1.52 -6.37
N LEU A 22 -7.65 -2.38 -5.58
CA LEU A 22 -7.22 -2.67 -4.22
C LEU A 22 -6.20 -3.81 -4.22
N ALA A 23 -5.18 -3.69 -3.38
CA ALA A 23 -4.22 -4.74 -3.11
C ALA A 23 -3.90 -4.76 -1.61
N VAL A 24 -2.98 -5.63 -1.20
CA VAL A 24 -2.58 -5.77 0.20
C VAL A 24 -1.06 -5.97 0.29
N THR A 25 -0.44 -5.43 1.35
CA THR A 25 0.97 -5.71 1.64
C THR A 25 1.18 -7.19 1.95
N PHE A 26 2.38 -7.69 1.65
CA PHE A 26 2.76 -9.05 2.04
C PHE A 26 2.96 -9.14 3.56
N GLU A 27 3.53 -8.08 4.14
CA GLU A 27 3.80 -7.94 5.56
C GLU A 27 2.53 -7.59 6.34
N SER A 28 2.43 -8.15 7.54
CA SER A 28 1.53 -7.66 8.59
C SER A 28 2.29 -6.71 9.51
N VAL A 29 1.67 -5.59 9.88
CA VAL A 29 2.25 -4.57 10.75
C VAL A 29 1.42 -4.45 12.01
N THR A 30 2.07 -4.47 13.17
CA THR A 30 1.45 -4.19 14.47
C THR A 30 2.15 -2.98 15.10
N LEU A 31 1.39 -1.92 15.43
CA LEU A 31 1.92 -0.72 16.07
C LEU A 31 1.52 -0.67 17.56
N PRO A 32 2.44 -0.27 18.46
CA PRO A 32 2.09 0.02 19.84
C PRO A 32 1.20 1.28 19.92
N PRO A 33 0.55 1.57 21.07
CA PRO A 33 -0.36 2.70 21.21
C PRO A 33 0.34 4.08 21.16
N ASP A 34 1.67 4.14 21.18
CA ASP A 34 2.48 5.37 21.20
C ASP A 34 3.25 5.61 19.89
N LEU A 35 2.90 4.91 18.80
CA LEU A 35 3.57 5.02 17.51
C LEU A 35 2.55 5.13 16.37
N VAL A 36 2.77 6.07 15.45
CA VAL A 36 2.04 6.17 14.18
C VAL A 36 2.93 5.74 13.02
N GLY A 37 2.36 5.04 12.04
CA GLY A 37 3.05 4.67 10.80
C GLY A 37 2.57 5.51 9.62
N TRP A 38 3.44 5.70 8.64
CA TRP A 38 3.16 6.40 7.40
C TRP A 38 3.55 5.52 6.21
N LEU A 39 2.61 5.31 5.29
CA LEU A 39 2.83 4.61 4.04
C LEU A 39 3.25 5.60 2.95
N ASP A 40 4.36 5.31 2.29
CA ASP A 40 4.84 6.05 1.13
C ASP A 40 5.01 5.13 -0.08
N GLY A 41 4.78 5.69 -1.26
CA GLY A 41 5.18 5.07 -2.52
C GLY A 41 6.70 5.16 -2.75
N ARG A 42 7.21 4.39 -3.71
CA ARG A 42 8.62 4.49 -4.14
C ARG A 42 8.76 5.48 -5.27
N SER A 43 9.79 6.33 -5.22
CA SER A 43 10.02 7.33 -6.28
C SER A 43 10.17 6.70 -7.68
N SER A 44 10.77 5.51 -7.78
CA SER A 44 10.87 4.78 -9.05
C SER A 44 9.51 4.42 -9.66
N LEU A 45 8.52 4.08 -8.83
CA LEU A 45 7.16 3.73 -9.25
C LEU A 45 6.31 4.98 -9.49
N ALA A 46 6.45 6.00 -8.65
CA ALA A 46 5.78 7.29 -8.82
C ALA A 46 6.14 7.95 -10.16
N ARG A 47 7.39 7.84 -10.62
CA ARG A 47 7.83 8.33 -11.94
C ARG A 47 7.16 7.61 -13.12
N LEU A 48 6.56 6.44 -12.90
CA LEU A 48 5.75 5.71 -13.88
C LEU A 48 4.26 6.02 -13.75
N GLY A 49 3.86 6.82 -12.76
CA GLY A 49 2.47 7.20 -12.50
C GLY A 49 1.74 6.31 -11.51
N LEU A 50 2.41 5.34 -10.87
CA LEU A 50 1.78 4.48 -9.85
C LEU A 50 1.64 5.21 -8.52
N MET A 51 0.40 5.42 -8.09
CA MET A 51 0.05 5.76 -6.71
C MET A 51 -0.22 4.47 -5.93
N VAL A 52 0.14 4.43 -4.65
CA VAL A 52 -0.02 3.23 -3.78
C VAL A 52 -1.05 3.41 -2.66
N HIS A 53 -1.52 4.65 -2.49
CA HIS A 53 -2.63 5.02 -1.63
C HIS A 53 -3.34 6.21 -2.28
N VAL A 54 -4.61 6.42 -1.94
CA VAL A 54 -5.38 7.60 -2.39
C VAL A 54 -5.68 8.45 -1.16
N THR A 55 -4.72 9.31 -0.80
CA THR A 55 -4.74 10.26 0.32
C THR A 55 -4.89 9.68 1.74
N ALA A 56 -5.16 8.39 1.90
CA ALA A 56 -5.23 7.70 3.19
C ALA A 56 -3.97 6.83 3.41
N HIS A 57 -2.93 7.42 4.00
CA HIS A 57 -1.63 6.74 4.17
C HIS A 57 -1.17 6.57 5.62
N ARG A 58 -2.00 6.97 6.59
CA ARG A 58 -1.68 6.88 8.02
C ARG A 58 -2.06 5.50 8.54
N ILE A 59 -1.19 4.90 9.33
CA ILE A 59 -1.40 3.65 10.05
C ILE A 59 -1.49 4.01 11.53
N ASP A 60 -2.68 3.87 12.11
CA ASP A 60 -2.96 4.37 13.45
C ASP A 60 -2.28 3.55 14.56
N PRO A 61 -2.02 4.15 15.73
CA PRO A 61 -1.51 3.42 16.89
C PRO A 61 -2.46 2.29 17.30
N GLY A 62 -1.90 1.14 17.69
CA GLY A 62 -2.69 -0.06 18.00
C GLY A 62 -3.19 -0.83 16.78
N TRP A 63 -2.92 -0.36 15.55
CA TRP A 63 -3.20 -1.12 14.33
C TRP A 63 -2.50 -2.48 14.35
N SER A 64 -3.16 -3.52 13.86
CA SER A 64 -2.58 -4.84 13.65
C SER A 64 -3.20 -5.52 12.43
N GLY A 65 -2.44 -5.66 11.35
CA GLY A 65 -2.91 -6.28 10.12
C GLY A 65 -2.04 -5.99 8.92
N CYS A 66 -2.33 -6.65 7.80
CA CYS A 66 -1.76 -6.25 6.51
C CYS A 66 -2.41 -4.94 6.06
N ILE A 67 -1.65 -4.09 5.38
CA ILE A 67 -2.11 -2.78 4.95
C ILE A 67 -2.75 -2.92 3.57
N VAL A 68 -3.99 -2.46 3.44
CA VAL A 68 -4.66 -2.36 2.14
C VAL A 68 -4.04 -1.20 1.37
N LEU A 69 -3.78 -1.41 0.08
CA LEU A 69 -3.21 -0.43 -0.84
C LEU A 69 -4.27 -0.04 -1.87
N GLU A 70 -4.38 1.24 -2.18
CA GLU A 70 -5.21 1.73 -3.29
C GLU A 70 -4.31 2.10 -4.48
N PHE A 71 -4.11 1.15 -5.40
CA PHE A 71 -3.34 1.43 -6.60
C PHE A 71 -4.14 2.24 -7.59
N TYR A 72 -3.53 3.33 -8.05
CA TYR A 72 -4.03 4.11 -9.18
C TYR A 72 -2.92 4.38 -10.18
N ASN A 73 -3.15 4.08 -11.45
CA ASN A 73 -2.19 4.34 -12.51
C ASN A 73 -2.53 5.67 -13.21
N SER A 74 -1.82 6.74 -12.81
CA SER A 74 -1.88 8.05 -13.47
C SER A 74 -0.91 8.19 -14.67
N GLY A 75 -0.19 7.12 -15.01
CA GLY A 75 0.75 7.06 -16.11
C GLY A 75 0.07 6.88 -17.47
N LYS A 76 0.87 6.51 -18.47
CA LYS A 76 0.40 6.31 -19.86
C LYS A 76 0.45 4.86 -20.35
N LEU A 77 1.08 3.98 -19.58
CA LEU A 77 1.29 2.58 -19.94
C LEU A 77 0.72 1.66 -18.86
N PRO A 78 0.17 0.50 -19.23
CA PRO A 78 -0.17 -0.54 -18.25
C PRO A 78 1.06 -0.96 -17.44
N LEU A 79 0.87 -1.18 -16.15
CA LEU A 79 1.92 -1.63 -15.24
C LEU A 79 1.66 -3.07 -14.83
N ALA A 80 2.64 -3.95 -15.02
CA ALA A 80 2.60 -5.31 -14.53
C ALA A 80 3.10 -5.35 -13.08
N LEU A 81 2.19 -5.60 -12.13
CA LEU A 81 2.47 -5.71 -10.70
C LEU A 81 2.54 -7.19 -10.33
N ARG A 82 3.57 -7.59 -9.59
CA ARG A 82 3.78 -8.98 -9.18
C ARG A 82 3.84 -9.10 -7.66
N PRO A 83 3.28 -10.17 -7.06
CA PRO A 83 3.46 -10.45 -5.64
C PRO A 83 4.95 -10.44 -5.25
N GLY A 84 5.26 -9.89 -4.08
CA GLY A 84 6.62 -9.83 -3.54
C GLY A 84 7.52 -8.71 -4.09
N MET A 85 7.06 -7.90 -5.04
CA MET A 85 7.83 -6.72 -5.47
C MET A 85 7.84 -5.65 -4.37
N LEU A 86 8.96 -4.90 -4.26
CA LEU A 86 9.03 -3.74 -3.38
C LEU A 86 8.08 -2.63 -3.88
N ILE A 87 6.97 -2.42 -3.17
CA ILE A 87 5.88 -1.54 -3.62
C ILE A 87 5.86 -0.17 -2.93
N GLY A 88 6.26 -0.11 -1.66
CA GLY A 88 6.22 1.09 -0.85
C GLY A 88 7.33 1.12 0.19
N ALA A 89 7.22 2.05 1.12
CA ALA A 89 8.03 2.15 2.30
C ALA A 89 7.14 2.55 3.49
N LEU A 90 7.55 2.14 4.69
CA LEU A 90 6.95 2.61 5.93
C LEU A 90 7.96 3.46 6.69
N SER A 91 7.50 4.58 7.21
CA SER A 91 8.20 5.32 8.27
C SER A 91 7.34 5.34 9.52
N PHE A 92 7.98 5.54 10.68
CA PHE A 92 7.31 5.51 11.97
C PHE A 92 7.68 6.75 12.77
N GLU A 93 6.70 7.29 13.48
CA GLU A 93 6.83 8.51 14.25
C GLU A 93 6.29 8.29 15.67
N PRO A 94 7.11 8.50 16.72
CA PRO A 94 6.65 8.45 18.10
C PRO A 94 5.60 9.53 18.36
N LEU A 95 4.53 9.16 19.06
CA LEU A 95 3.56 10.12 19.58
C LEU A 95 4.11 10.82 20.84
N SER A 96 3.47 11.92 21.23
CA SER A 96 3.78 12.61 22.49
C SER A 96 3.43 11.80 23.75
N GLY A 97 2.63 10.74 23.58
CA GLY A 97 2.28 9.75 24.59
C GLY A 97 1.33 8.70 24.00
N PRO A 98 0.96 7.67 24.78
CA PRO A 98 0.05 6.62 24.31
C PRO A 98 -1.32 7.19 23.91
N ALA A 99 -1.77 6.85 22.71
CA ALA A 99 -3.13 7.11 22.25
C ALA A 99 -4.14 6.31 23.09
N ARG A 100 -5.30 6.89 23.33
CA ARG A 100 -6.44 6.20 23.93
C ARG A 100 -7.27 5.65 22.77
N VAL A 101 -7.22 4.33 22.59
CA VAL A 101 -8.12 3.57 21.70
C VAL A 101 -9.50 3.43 22.33
#